data_AF-A0A9D1QQV6-F1
#
_entry.id   AF-A0A9D1QQV6-F1
#
_cell.length_a   1.000
_cell.length_b   1.000
_cell.length_c   1.000
_cell.angle_alpha   90.00
_cell.angle_beta   90.00
_cell.angle_gamma   90.00
#
_symmetry.space_group_name_H-M   'P 1'
#
loop_
_entity.id
_entity.type
_entity.pdbx_description
1 polymer ?
#
loop_
_entity_poly.entity_id
_entity_poly.type
_entity_poly.pdbx_seq_one_letter_code
_entity_poly.pdbx_strand_id
1 'polypeptide(L)'
;MDNRVVLGMYVPTKSYFHRLDPRAKLLVVCWYVILVFLATRLVENLWLTLVLLVMMLITRVPFKMYWRGLKPMAWVIAFTVIIQLLFSSGGHTYWQWGPMHVT
;
A
#
# COMPACT_ATOMS: atom_id res chain seq x y z
N MET A 1 -14.95 9.74 -22.52
CA MET A 1 -15.30 8.42 -21.96
C MET A 1 -15.10 8.49 -20.47
N ASP A 2 -16.20 8.48 -19.73
CA ASP A 2 -16.22 8.80 -18.30
C ASP A 2 -15.41 7.75 -17.52
N ASN A 3 -14.34 8.19 -16.85
CA ASN A 3 -13.25 7.36 -16.33
C ASN A 3 -13.60 6.78 -14.94
N ARG A 4 -14.85 6.32 -14.78
CA ARG A 4 -15.33 5.72 -13.54
C ARG A 4 -14.86 4.27 -13.50
N VAL A 5 -13.77 4.02 -12.77
CA VAL A 5 -13.56 2.67 -12.22
C VAL A 5 -14.73 2.44 -11.28
N VAL A 6 -15.71 1.67 -11.72
CA VAL A 6 -16.82 1.26 -10.85
C VAL A 6 -16.20 0.38 -9.77
N LEU A 7 -16.11 0.93 -8.56
CA LEU A 7 -15.67 0.19 -7.37
C LEU A 7 -16.57 -1.05 -7.24
N GLY A 8 -15.95 -2.24 -7.19
CA GLY A 8 -16.65 -3.52 -7.09
C GLY A 8 -16.69 -4.36 -8.37
N MET A 9 -16.09 -3.92 -9.48
CA MET A 9 -15.97 -4.76 -10.68
C MET A 9 -14.76 -5.68 -10.66
N TYR A 10 -14.95 -6.94 -11.05
CA TYR A 10 -13.87 -7.88 -11.31
C TYR A 10 -13.06 -7.44 -12.54
N VAL A 11 -11.73 -7.56 -12.46
CA VAL A 11 -10.81 -7.21 -13.56
C VAL A 11 -10.41 -8.49 -14.29
N PRO A 12 -11.00 -8.79 -15.46
CA PRO A 12 -10.67 -10.01 -16.18
C PRO A 12 -9.28 -9.89 -16.81
N THR A 13 -8.26 -10.43 -16.14
CA THR A 13 -6.91 -10.55 -16.69
C THR A 13 -6.58 -12.03 -16.90
N LYS A 14 -6.03 -12.38 -18.08
CA LYS A 14 -5.60 -13.75 -18.41
C LYS A 14 -4.21 -14.07 -17.82
N SER A 15 -4.06 -14.01 -16.49
CA SER A 15 -2.80 -14.42 -15.81
C SER A 15 -2.95 -15.76 -15.08
N TYR A 16 -1.84 -16.50 -14.94
CA TYR A 16 -1.83 -17.76 -14.19
C TYR A 16 -2.33 -17.59 -12.75
N PHE A 17 -1.96 -16.48 -12.09
CA PHE A 17 -2.43 -16.14 -10.74
C PHE A 17 -3.93 -15.84 -10.66
N HIS A 18 -4.57 -15.40 -11.74
CA HIS A 18 -6.02 -15.21 -11.77
C HIS A 18 -6.79 -16.53 -11.81
N ARG A 19 -6.15 -17.63 -12.26
CA ARG A 19 -6.75 -18.97 -12.34
C ARG A 19 -6.59 -19.82 -11.08
N LEU A 20 -5.81 -19.35 -10.10
CA LEU A 20 -5.63 -20.03 -8.82
C LEU A 20 -6.91 -19.99 -7.97
N ASP A 21 -7.02 -20.97 -7.06
CA ASP A 21 -8.12 -21.10 -6.09
C ASP A 21 -8.38 -19.75 -5.35
N PRO A 22 -9.61 -19.19 -5.45
CA PRO A 22 -9.95 -17.91 -4.83
C PRO A 22 -9.74 -17.88 -3.30
N ARG A 23 -10.02 -19.00 -2.62
CA ARG A 23 -9.82 -19.16 -1.16
C ARG A 23 -8.35 -18.98 -0.75
N ALA A 24 -7.43 -19.56 -1.51
CA ALA A 24 -6.01 -19.48 -1.22
C ALA A 24 -5.52 -18.03 -1.38
N LYS A 25 -6.03 -17.32 -2.40
CA LYS A 25 -5.71 -15.91 -2.62
C LYS A 25 -6.19 -15.02 -1.46
N LEU A 26 -7.41 -15.24 -0.96
CA LEU A 26 -7.93 -14.51 0.19
C LEU A 26 -7.08 -14.76 1.44
N LEU A 27 -6.73 -16.01 1.72
CA LEU A 27 -5.87 -16.37 2.84
C LEU A 27 -4.49 -15.70 2.73
N VAL A 28 -3.88 -15.72 1.55
CA VAL A 28 -2.58 -15.07 1.30
C VAL A 28 -2.67 -13.56 1.53
N VAL A 29 -3.74 -12.89 1.08
CA VAL A 29 -3.92 -11.45 1.30
C VAL A 29 -4.09 -11.15 2.80
N CYS A 30 -4.91 -11.90 3.52
CA CYS A 30 -5.06 -11.75 4.97
C CYS A 30 -3.73 -11.95 5.70
N TRP A 31 -2.98 -12.99 5.32
CA TRP A 31 -1.67 -13.28 5.91
C TRP A 31 -0.65 -12.18 5.59
N TYR A 32 -0.65 -11.66 4.36
CA TYR A 32 0.23 -10.58 3.96
C TYR A 32 -0.02 -9.31 4.77
N VAL A 33 -1.29 -8.97 5.05
CA VAL A 33 -1.62 -7.83 5.92
C VAL A 33 -1.02 -8.03 7.31
N ILE A 34 -1.15 -9.21 7.91
CA ILE A 34 -0.56 -9.52 9.24
C ILE A 34 0.97 -9.36 9.20
N LEU A 35 1.63 -9.84 8.15
CA LEU A 35 3.09 -9.72 8.00
C LEU A 35 3.55 -8.26 7.90
N VAL A 36 2.80 -7.41 7.20
CA VAL A 36 3.10 -5.97 7.10
C VAL A 36 3.03 -5.29 8.47
N PHE A 37 2.10 -5.68 9.34
CA PHE A 37 2.03 -5.15 10.70
C PHE A 37 3.17 -5.64 11.60
N LEU A 38 3.69 -6.84 11.36
CA LEU A 38 4.79 -7.41 12.15
C LEU A 38 6.16 -6.86 11.73
N ALA A 39 6.28 -6.40 10.48
CA ALA A 39 7.52 -5.84 9.95
C ALA A 39 7.81 -4.46 10.59
N THR A 40 8.88 -4.40 11.37
CA THR A 40 9.28 -3.18 12.08
C THR A 40 10.59 -2.61 11.54
N ARG A 41 11.41 -3.44 10.90
CA ARG A 41 12.70 -3.04 10.35
C ARG A 41 12.60 -2.67 8.88
N LEU A 42 13.46 -1.73 8.46
CA LEU A 42 13.53 -1.28 7.06
C LEU A 42 13.75 -2.45 6.08
N VAL A 43 14.62 -3.41 6.44
CA VAL A 43 14.91 -4.58 5.60
C VAL A 43 13.69 -5.47 5.40
N GLU A 44 12.88 -5.68 6.45
CA GLU A 44 11.66 -6.49 6.39
C GLU A 44 10.62 -5.82 5.48
N ASN A 45 10.43 -4.50 5.64
CA ASN A 45 9.54 -3.72 4.80
C ASN A 45 9.98 -3.69 3.32
N LEU A 46 11.28 -3.58 3.06
CA LEU A 46 11.82 -3.66 1.70
C LEU A 46 11.55 -5.03 1.06
N TRP A 47 11.74 -6.12 1.82
CA TRP A 47 11.49 -7.46 1.34
C TRP A 47 10.02 -7.69 0.99
N LEU A 48 9.09 -7.28 1.87
CA LEU A 48 7.65 -7.37 1.61
C LEU A 48 7.26 -6.55 0.37
N THR A 49 7.82 -5.35 0.23
CA THR A 49 7.59 -4.48 -0.94
C THR A 49 8.03 -5.14 -2.24
N LEU A 50 9.20 -5.80 -2.24
CA LEU A 50 9.72 -6.50 -3.40
C LEU A 50 8.80 -7.67 -3.79
N VAL A 51 8.39 -8.49 -2.81
CA VAL A 51 7.46 -9.61 -3.05
C VAL A 51 6.14 -9.12 -3.66
N LEU A 52 5.58 -8.03 -3.13
CA LEU A 52 4.37 -7.41 -3.67
C LEU A 52 4.57 -6.95 -5.12
N LEU A 53 5.68 -6.29 -5.42
CA LEU A 53 6.00 -5.79 -6.74
C LEU A 53 6.14 -6.93 -7.77
N VAL A 54 6.81 -8.01 -7.38
CA VAL A 54 6.90 -9.24 -8.20
C VAL A 54 5.51 -9.83 -8.47
N MET A 55 4.65 -9.94 -7.45
CA MET A 55 3.27 -10.41 -7.64
C MET A 55 2.45 -9.51 -8.58
N MET A 56 2.61 -8.19 -8.48
CA MET A 56 1.97 -7.23 -9.38
C MET A 56 2.43 -7.40 -10.83
N LEU A 57 3.72 -7.66 -11.05
CA LEU A 57 4.27 -7.92 -12.39
C LEU A 57 3.74 -9.23 -12.98
N ILE A 58 3.71 -10.31 -12.20
CA ILE A 58 3.25 -11.62 -12.67
C ILE A 58 1.75 -11.59 -12.99
N THR A 59 0.95 -10.80 -12.26
CA THR A 59 -0.49 -10.68 -12.50
C THR A 59 -0.83 -9.94 -13.79
N ARG A 60 0.12 -9.23 -14.42
CA ARG A 60 -0.04 -8.48 -15.69
C ARG A 60 -1.19 -7.47 -15.67
N VAL A 61 -1.55 -6.97 -14.49
CA VAL A 61 -2.56 -5.91 -14.34
C VAL A 61 -1.87 -4.58 -14.63
N PRO A 62 -2.47 -3.69 -15.46
CA PRO A 62 -1.83 -2.42 -15.79
C PRO A 62 -1.67 -1.53 -14.56
N PHE A 63 -0.48 -0.96 -14.35
CA PHE A 63 -0.17 -0.10 -13.20
C PHE A 63 -1.14 1.07 -13.00
N LYS A 64 -1.70 1.59 -14.10
CA LYS A 64 -2.73 2.62 -14.10
C LYS A 64 -3.96 2.23 -13.28
N MET A 65 -4.28 0.94 -13.19
CA MET A 65 -5.41 0.46 -12.40
C MET A 65 -5.15 0.54 -10.90
N TYR A 66 -3.96 0.12 -10.45
CA TYR A 66 -3.56 0.27 -9.04
C TYR A 66 -3.57 1.73 -8.61
N TRP A 67 -3.04 2.64 -9.44
CA TRP A 67 -3.04 4.08 -9.14
C TRP A 67 -4.44 4.67 -8.99
N ARG A 68 -5.42 4.22 -9.78
CA ARG A 68 -6.81 4.68 -9.66
C ARG A 68 -7.44 4.27 -8.33
N GLY A 69 -7.12 3.09 -7.82
CA GLY A 69 -7.56 2.63 -6.49
C GLY A 69 -6.83 3.34 -5.35
N LEU A 70 -5.55 3.67 -5.55
CA LEU A 70 -4.73 4.38 -4.56
C LEU A 70 -5.05 5.88 -4.47
N LYS A 71 -5.54 6.49 -5.55
CA LYS A 71 -5.86 7.93 -5.62
C LYS A 71 -6.69 8.47 -4.43
N PRO A 72 -7.82 7.85 -4.02
CA PRO A 72 -8.55 8.32 -2.84
C PRO A 72 -7.77 8.11 -1.53
N MET A 73 -7.03 7.00 -1.42
CA MET A 73 -6.24 6.72 -0.21
C MET A 73 -5.02 7.64 -0.08
N ALA A 74 -4.44 8.08 -1.19
CA ALA A 74 -3.28 8.98 -1.19
C ALA A 74 -3.56 10.29 -0.43
N TRP A 75 -4.80 10.80 -0.49
CA TRP A 75 -5.22 11.96 0.29
C TRP A 75 -5.17 11.68 1.80
N VAL A 76 -5.71 10.55 2.23
CA VAL A 76 -5.72 10.13 3.63
C VAL A 76 -4.29 9.89 4.13
N ILE A 77 -3.46 9.20 3.34
CA ILE A 77 -2.06 8.92 3.68
C ILE A 77 -1.27 10.23 3.80
N ALA A 78 -1.43 11.17 2.87
CA ALA A 78 -0.76 12.46 2.93
C ALA A 78 -1.14 13.22 4.21
N PHE A 79 -2.42 13.23 4.56
CA PHE A 79 -2.91 13.85 5.79
C PHE A 79 -2.31 13.19 7.04
N THR A 80 -2.30 11.85 7.12
CA THR A 80 -1.73 11.13 8.27
C THR A 80 -0.22 11.36 8.39
N VAL A 81 0.51 11.39 7.27
CA VAL A 81 1.96 11.64 7.26
C VAL A 81 2.27 13.06 7.73
N ILE A 82 1.51 14.07 7.28
CA ILE A 82 1.70 15.46 7.73
C ILE A 82 1.50 15.56 9.23
N ILE A 83 0.43 14.96 9.78
CA ILE A 83 0.18 14.98 11.23
C ILE A 83 1.30 14.25 11.96
N GLN A 84 1.72 13.07 11.51
CA GLN A 84 2.81 12.33 12.13
C GLN A 84 4.12 13.14 12.10
N LEU A 85 4.46 13.80 10.99
CA LEU A 85 5.68 14.61 10.90
C LEU A 85 5.67 15.84 11.81
N LEU A 86 4.50 16.44 12.07
CA LEU A 86 4.38 17.66 12.88
C LEU A 86 4.20 17.38 14.40
N PHE A 87 3.58 16.25 14.74
CA PHE A 87 3.15 15.94 16.11
C PHE A 87 3.76 14.66 16.69
N SER A 88 4.37 13.78 15.88
CA SER A 88 5.08 12.63 16.41
C SER A 88 6.43 13.08 16.95
N SER A 89 6.58 13.02 18.28
CA SER A 89 7.84 13.31 18.98
C SER A 89 8.48 12.01 19.43
N GLY A 90 9.52 11.57 18.73
CA GLY A 90 10.22 10.32 19.07
C GLY A 90 11.63 10.16 18.49
N GLY A 91 12.07 11.05 17.60
CA GLY A 91 13.39 11.01 16.94
C GLY A 91 14.29 12.21 17.26
N HIS A 92 15.41 12.32 16.55
CA HIS A 92 16.31 13.48 16.62
C HIS A 92 15.62 14.69 15.99
N THR A 93 15.31 15.70 16.80
CA THR A 93 14.67 16.93 16.32
C THR A 93 15.57 17.68 15.34
N TYR A 94 15.17 17.73 14.06
CA TYR A 94 15.85 18.50 13.03
C TYR A 94 15.42 19.98 13.03
N TRP A 95 14.17 20.25 13.42
CA TRP A 95 13.64 21.62 13.50
C TRP A 95 12.52 21.73 14.53
N GLN A 96 12.47 22.84 15.27
CA GLN A 96 11.43 23.11 16.27
C GLN A 96 10.98 24.57 16.24
N TRP A 97 9.67 24.79 16.22
CA TRP A 97 9.08 26.12 16.41
C TRP A 97 7.68 25.99 17.05
N GLY A 98 7.55 26.42 18.31
CA GLY A 98 6.32 26.23 19.08
C GLY A 98 6.01 24.75 19.34
N PRO A 99 4.74 24.30 19.33
CA PRO A 99 4.38 22.89 19.49
C PRO A 99 4.68 22.02 18.25
N MET A 100 5.20 22.62 17.17
CA MET A 100 5.58 21.91 15.95
C MET A 100 7.04 21.45 16.08
N HIS A 101 7.23 20.13 16.15
CA HIS A 101 8.54 19.51 16.19
C HIS A 101 8.68 18.58 14.99
N VAL A 102 9.68 18.81 14.15
CA VAL A 102 10.04 17.90 13.06
C VAL A 102 11.17 17.03 13.58
N THR A 103 10.84 15.78 13.93
CA THR A 103 11.79 14.72 14.34
C THR A 103 12.01 13.69 13.24
#